data_AF-A0A318QP86-F1
#
_entry.id   AF-A0A318QP86-F1
#
_cell.length_a   1.000
_cell.length_b   1.000
_cell.length_c   1.000
_cell.angle_alpha   90.00
_cell.angle_beta   90.00
_cell.angle_gamma   90.00
#
_symmetry.space_group_name_H-M   'P 1'
#
loop_
_entity.id
_entity.type
_entity.pdbx_description
1 polymer ?
#
loop_
_entity_poly.entity_id
_entity_poly.type
_entity_poly.pdbx_seq_one_letter_code
_entity_poly.pdbx_strand_id
1 'polypeptide(L)'
;MKHDALGAHARDELGLSEATAARPIQAAFASATAFSSGALLPVLAAVLTPVAWVSWGVSLTSVVVLAVLGVVGALAGGAAPLRPALRVTFWGIVAMIVTGGIGRLFGV
;
A
#
# COMPACT_ATOMS: atom_id res chain seq x y z
N MET A 1 39.65 1.98 -22.56
CA MET A 1 38.83 2.27 -21.36
C MET A 1 39.67 3.15 -20.45
N LYS A 2 39.40 4.46 -20.44
CA LYS A 2 40.09 5.42 -19.56
C LYS A 2 39.55 5.16 -18.15
N HIS A 3 40.42 4.87 -17.20
CA HIS A 3 40.05 4.51 -15.83
C HIS A 3 39.24 5.64 -15.18
N ASP A 4 37.93 5.44 -15.03
CA ASP A 4 37.05 6.37 -14.31
C ASP A 4 37.09 6.05 -12.81
N ALA A 5 38.17 6.52 -12.18
CA ALA A 5 38.39 6.35 -10.75
C ALA A 5 37.30 7.04 -9.91
N LEU A 6 36.76 8.18 -10.39
CA LEU A 6 35.69 8.90 -9.70
C LEU A 6 34.37 8.13 -9.75
N GLY A 7 34.02 7.56 -10.91
CA GLY A 7 32.85 6.70 -11.03
C GLY A 7 32.96 5.40 -10.24
N ALA A 8 34.16 4.84 -10.09
CA ALA A 8 34.38 3.69 -9.20
C ALA A 8 34.19 4.07 -7.73
N HIS A 9 34.79 5.17 -7.27
CA HIS A 9 34.63 5.65 -5.90
C HIS A 9 33.18 6.06 -5.58
N ALA A 10 32.48 6.73 -6.50
CA ALA A 10 31.08 7.11 -6.31
C ALA A 10 30.15 5.89 -6.23
N ARG A 11 30.44 4.81 -6.98
CA ARG A 11 29.71 3.54 -6.87
C ARG A 11 30.02 2.82 -5.58
N ASP A 12 31.29 2.70 -5.22
CA ASP A 12 31.76 1.85 -4.14
C ASP A 12 31.60 2.50 -2.76
N GLU A 13 31.75 3.83 -2.67
CA GLU A 13 31.66 4.58 -1.40
C GLU A 13 30.30 5.25 -1.19
N LEU A 14 29.68 5.79 -2.24
CA LEU A 14 28.39 6.50 -2.14
C LEU A 14 27.20 5.63 -2.57
N GLY A 15 27.45 4.42 -3.09
CA GLY A 15 26.40 3.54 -3.62
C GLY A 15 25.68 4.11 -4.84
N LEU A 16 26.23 5.15 -5.48
CA LEU A 16 25.64 5.82 -6.63
C LEU A 16 25.97 5.02 -7.89
N SER A 17 25.09 4.07 -8.21
CA SER A 17 25.10 3.30 -9.43
C SER A 17 23.89 3.66 -10.28
N GLU A 18 23.93 3.45 -11.60
CA GLU A 18 22.74 3.64 -12.42
C GLU A 18 21.56 2.74 -11.99
N ALA A 19 21.86 1.57 -11.42
CA ALA A 19 20.85 0.66 -10.88
C ALA A 19 20.16 1.21 -9.61
N THR A 20 20.82 2.11 -8.87
CA THR A 20 20.30 2.74 -7.65
C THR A 20 19.81 4.17 -7.87
N ALA A 21 19.86 4.66 -9.13
CA ALA A 21 19.35 5.98 -9.48
C ALA A 21 17.84 6.06 -9.20
N ALA A 22 17.43 7.06 -8.41
CA ALA A 22 16.02 7.28 -8.10
C ALA A 22 15.24 7.60 -9.37
N ARG A 23 14.11 6.90 -9.60
CA ARG A 23 13.18 7.14 -10.70
C ARG A 23 11.87 7.74 -10.15
N PRO A 24 11.86 9.03 -9.72
CA PRO A 24 10.78 9.60 -8.93
C PRO A 24 9.43 9.64 -9.65
N ILE A 25 9.42 10.02 -10.94
CA ILE A 25 8.18 10.07 -11.73
C ILE A 25 7.59 8.67 -11.90
N GLN A 26 8.43 7.67 -12.17
CA GLN A 26 7.97 6.29 -12.28
C GLN A 26 7.40 5.79 -10.95
N ALA A 27 8.08 6.06 -9.83
CA ALA A 27 7.62 5.67 -8.49
C ALA A 27 6.28 6.35 -8.13
N ALA A 28 6.10 7.62 -8.52
CA ALA A 28 4.86 8.36 -8.30
C ALA A 28 3.69 7.71 -9.05
N PHE A 29 3.85 7.43 -10.35
CA PHE A 29 2.79 6.77 -11.14
C PHE A 29 2.53 5.33 -10.66
N ALA A 30 3.56 4.57 -10.30
CA ALA A 30 3.40 3.24 -9.72
C ALA A 30 2.60 3.30 -8.40
N SER A 31 2.88 4.29 -7.55
CA SER A 31 2.15 4.48 -6.28
C SER A 31 0.70 4.88 -6.51
N ALA A 32 0.44 5.85 -7.40
CA ALA A 32 -0.91 6.33 -7.70
C ALA A 32 -1.78 5.21 -8.28
N THR A 33 -1.24 4.41 -9.19
CA THR A 33 -1.96 3.28 -9.81
C THR A 33 -2.19 2.14 -8.82
N ALA A 34 -1.20 1.79 -8.01
CA ALA A 34 -1.35 0.77 -6.96
C ALA A 34 -2.40 1.17 -5.92
N PHE A 35 -2.38 2.43 -5.46
CA PHE A 35 -3.36 2.93 -4.50
C PHE A 35 -4.77 2.95 -5.08
N SER A 36 -4.93 3.50 -6.29
CA SER A 36 -6.25 3.63 -6.93
C SER A 36 -6.85 2.26 -7.26
N SER A 37 -6.05 1.32 -7.76
CA SER A 37 -6.51 -0.04 -8.05
C SER A 37 -6.87 -0.82 -6.78
N GLY A 38 -6.09 -0.66 -5.70
CA GLY A 38 -6.40 -1.27 -4.41
C GLY A 38 -7.70 -0.74 -3.79
N ALA A 39 -8.02 0.54 -4.00
CA ALA A 39 -9.24 1.16 -3.49
C ALA A 39 -10.50 0.83 -4.31
N LEU A 40 -10.35 0.29 -5.54
CA LEU A 40 -11.46 0.09 -6.46
C LEU A 40 -12.56 -0.79 -5.89
N LEU A 41 -12.20 -1.93 -5.28
CA LEU A 41 -13.15 -2.88 -4.70
C LEU A 41 -13.95 -2.27 -3.52
N PRO A 42 -13.32 -1.65 -2.49
CA PRO A 42 -14.05 -0.92 -1.46
C PRO A 42 -14.96 0.19 -1.99
N VAL A 43 -14.52 0.94 -3.00
CA VAL A 43 -15.33 2.00 -3.62
C VAL A 43 -16.55 1.41 -4.33
N LEU A 44 -16.39 0.30 -5.06
CA LEU A 44 -17.52 -0.41 -5.66
C LEU A 44 -18.50 -0.92 -4.59
N ALA A 45 -18.00 -1.43 -3.46
CA ALA A 45 -18.85 -1.81 -2.34
C ALA A 45 -19.66 -0.62 -1.80
N ALA A 46 -19.06 0.57 -1.73
CA ALA A 46 -19.78 1.78 -1.31
C ALA A 46 -20.94 2.14 -2.26
N VAL A 47 -20.73 1.99 -3.58
CA VAL A 47 -21.74 2.32 -4.59
C VAL A 47 -22.88 1.30 -4.64
N LEU A 48 -22.57 0.01 -4.47
CA LEU A 48 -23.53 -1.08 -4.63
C LEU A 48 -24.32 -1.39 -3.35
N THR A 49 -23.85 -0.95 -2.18
CA THR A 49 -24.47 -1.27 -0.90
C THR A 49 -25.55 -0.24 -0.54
N PRO A 50 -26.72 -0.65 -0.01
CA PRO A 50 -27.72 0.28 0.52
C PRO A 50 -27.13 1.20 1.59
N VAL A 51 -27.57 2.46 1.65
CA VAL A 51 -27.01 3.51 2.53
C VAL A 51 -26.82 3.05 3.98
N ALA A 52 -27.80 2.35 4.55
CA ALA A 52 -27.75 1.85 5.92
C ALA A 52 -26.61 0.84 6.20
N TRP A 53 -26.07 0.21 5.15
CA TRP A 53 -25.07 -0.84 5.23
C TRP A 53 -23.71 -0.46 4.61
N VAL A 54 -23.58 0.73 4.02
CA VAL A 54 -22.36 1.17 3.32
C VAL A 54 -21.12 1.03 4.21
N SER A 55 -21.17 1.49 5.46
CA SER A 55 -20.03 1.39 6.38
C SER A 55 -19.59 -0.05 6.62
N TRP A 56 -20.54 -0.99 6.73
CA TRP A 56 -20.23 -2.41 6.86
C TRP A 56 -19.68 -2.99 5.56
N GLY A 57 -20.32 -2.73 4.42
CA GLY A 57 -19.90 -3.22 3.11
C GLY A 57 -18.47 -2.77 2.75
N VAL A 58 -18.15 -1.50 2.97
CA VAL A 58 -16.82 -0.94 2.74
C VAL A 58 -15.79 -1.56 3.68
N SER A 59 -16.11 -1.70 4.97
CA SER A 59 -15.17 -2.24 5.96
C SER A 59 -14.82 -3.70 5.68
N LEU A 60 -15.84 -4.55 5.46
CA LEU A 60 -15.66 -5.97 5.13
C LEU A 60 -14.84 -6.15 3.85
N THR A 61 -15.20 -5.43 2.79
CA THR A 61 -14.50 -5.50 1.50
C THR A 61 -13.05 -5.05 1.66
N SER A 62 -12.81 -3.95 2.39
CA SER A 62 -11.47 -3.43 2.63
C SER A 62 -10.59 -4.40 3.41
N VAL A 63 -11.12 -5.05 4.45
CA VAL A 63 -10.38 -6.06 5.24
C VAL A 63 -9.94 -7.24 4.36
N VAL A 64 -10.85 -7.76 3.52
CA VAL A 64 -10.53 -8.85 2.60
C VAL A 64 -9.46 -8.41 1.59
N VAL A 65 -9.63 -7.23 0.98
CA VAL A 65 -8.66 -6.70 0.01
C VAL A 65 -7.30 -6.45 0.66
N LEU A 66 -7.24 -5.90 1.87
CA LEU A 66 -6.00 -5.70 2.61
C LEU A 66 -5.28 -7.01 2.94
N ALA A 67 -6.01 -8.06 3.31
CA ALA A 67 -5.42 -9.37 3.54
C ALA A 67 -4.79 -9.94 2.27
N VAL A 68 -5.50 -9.85 1.14
CA VAL A 68 -5.01 -10.30 -0.18
C VAL A 68 -3.80 -9.47 -0.60
N LEU A 69 -3.88 -8.14 -0.56
CA LEU A 69 -2.78 -7.26 -0.92
C LEU A 69 -1.57 -7.43 0.02
N GLY A 70 -1.79 -7.72 1.30
CA GLY A 70 -0.73 -8.02 2.25
C GLY A 70 0.04 -9.30 1.89
N VAL A 71 -0.67 -10.34 1.42
CA VAL A 71 -0.04 -11.56 0.87
C VAL A 71 0.71 -11.25 -0.42
N VAL A 72 0.07 -10.59 -1.38
CA VAL A 72 0.68 -10.25 -2.68
C VAL A 72 1.93 -9.40 -2.50
N GLY A 73 1.87 -8.38 -1.63
CA GLY A 73 3.02 -7.52 -1.32
C GLY A 73 4.15 -8.27 -0.64
N ALA A 74 3.85 -9.23 0.24
CA ALA A 74 4.87 -10.08 0.86
C ALA A 74 5.58 -10.96 -0.19
N LEU A 75 4.82 -11.58 -1.09
CA LEU A 75 5.37 -12.41 -2.16
C LEU A 75 6.22 -11.59 -3.13
N ALA A 76 5.74 -10.40 -3.53
CA ALA A 76 6.51 -9.48 -4.39
C ALA A 76 7.80 -8.98 -3.72
N GLY A 77 7.80 -8.85 -2.39
CA GLY A 77 8.96 -8.45 -1.59
C GLY A 77 9.86 -9.61 -1.12
N GLY A 78 9.59 -10.86 -1.50
CA GLY A 78 10.39 -12.02 -1.11
C GLY A 78 10.28 -12.43 0.37
N ALA A 79 9.20 -12.05 1.05
CA ALA A 79 8.95 -12.35 2.46
C ALA A 79 7.88 -13.44 2.66
N ALA A 80 7.93 -14.14 3.80
CA ALA A 80 6.88 -15.09 4.17
C ALA A 80 5.53 -14.37 4.35
N PRO A 81 4.42 -14.85 3.73
CA PRO A 81 3.22 -14.05 3.51
C PRO A 81 2.40 -13.76 4.77
N LEU A 82 2.46 -14.63 5.78
CA LEU A 82 1.54 -14.58 6.92
C LEU A 82 1.75 -13.33 7.78
N ARG A 83 3.01 -13.00 8.15
CA ARG A 83 3.28 -11.87 9.06
C ARG A 83 2.94 -10.51 8.43
N PRO A 84 3.34 -10.21 7.18
CA PRO A 84 2.98 -8.94 6.54
C PRO A 84 1.47 -8.81 6.32
N ALA A 85 0.79 -9.88 5.91
CA ALA A 85 -0.66 -9.88 5.72
C ALA A 85 -1.42 -9.59 7.02
N LEU A 86 -1.05 -10.26 8.11
CA LEU A 86 -1.63 -10.00 9.43
C LEU A 86 -1.38 -8.57 9.89
N ARG A 87 -0.15 -8.06 9.73
CA ARG A 87 0.22 -6.70 10.12
C ARG A 87 -0.63 -5.65 9.39
N VAL A 88 -0.71 -5.74 8.07
CA VAL A 88 -1.45 -4.77 7.24
C VAL A 88 -2.95 -4.83 7.55
N THR A 89 -3.50 -6.04 7.66
CA THR A 89 -4.93 -6.23 7.97
C THR A 89 -5.27 -5.71 9.36
N PHE A 90 -4.44 -6.03 10.37
CA PHE A 90 -4.63 -5.57 11.74
C PHE A 90 -4.66 -4.05 11.84
N TRP A 91 -3.64 -3.37 11.29
CA TRP A 91 -3.60 -1.91 11.33
C TRP A 91 -4.72 -1.27 10.50
N GLY A 92 -5.15 -1.91 9.42
CA GLY A 92 -6.33 -1.49 8.66
C GLY A 92 -7.62 -1.53 9.48
N ILE A 93 -7.85 -2.62 10.23
CA ILE A 93 -9.02 -2.76 11.11
C ILE A 93 -8.98 -1.72 12.23
N VAL A 94 -7.82 -1.52 12.87
CA VAL A 94 -7.64 -0.51 13.92
C VAL A 94 -7.96 0.88 13.38
N ALA A 95 -7.45 1.22 12.19
CA ALA A 95 -7.73 2.51 11.56
C ALA A 95 -9.23 2.71 11.31
N MET A 96 -9.94 1.70 10.78
CA MET A 96 -11.39 1.78 10.53
C MET A 96 -12.21 1.92 11.81
N ILE A 97 -11.81 1.23 12.89
CA ILE A 97 -12.48 1.37 14.20
C ILE A 97 -12.31 2.79 14.73
N VAL A 98 -11.09 3.35 14.62
CA VAL A 98 -10.81 4.71 15.08
C VAL A 98 -11.59 5.73 14.25
N THR A 99 -11.54 5.66 12.91
CA THR A 99 -12.23 6.64 12.06
C THR A 99 -13.75 6.53 12.17
N GLY A 100 -14.30 5.31 12.22
CA GLY A 100 -15.73 5.09 12.47
C GLY A 100 -16.16 5.52 13.87
N GLY A 101 -15.30 5.34 14.89
CA GLY A 101 -15.53 5.82 16.25
C GLY A 101 -15.56 7.34 16.34
N ILE A 102 -14.64 8.02 15.64
CA ILE A 102 -14.62 9.48 15.52
C ILE A 102 -15.89 9.96 14.82
N GLY A 103 -16.31 9.36 13.70
CA GLY A 103 -17.56 9.72 13.02
C GLY A 103 -18.75 9.67 13.97
N ARG A 104 -18.91 8.57 14.72
CA ARG A 104 -19.96 8.43 15.74
C ARG A 104 -19.90 9.48 16.84
N LEU A 105 -18.70 9.87 17.30
CA LEU A 105 -18.54 10.90 18.33
C LEU A 105 -19.04 12.27 17.85
N PHE A 106 -18.86 12.57 16.56
CA PHE A 106 -19.30 13.83 15.94
C PHE A 106 -20.68 13.74 15.25
N GLY A 107 -21.34 12.58 15.30
CA GLY A 107 -22.65 12.35 14.67
C GLY A 107 -22.61 12.32 13.15
N VAL A 108 -21.48 11.91 12.56
CA VAL A 108 -21.24 11.82 11.10
C VAL A 108 -20.99 10.37 10.69
#